data_AF-K7AE26-F1
#
_entry.id   AF-K7AE26-F1
#
_cell.length_a   1.000
_cell.length_b   1.000
_cell.length_c   1.000
_cell.angle_alpha   90.00
_cell.angle_beta   90.00
_cell.angle_gamma   90.00
#
_symmetry.space_group_name_H-M   'P 1'
#
loop_
_entity.id
_entity.type
_entity.pdbx_description
1 polymer ?
#
loop_
_entity_poly.entity_id
_entity_poly.type
_entity_poly.pdbx_seq_one_letter_code
_entity_poly.pdbx_strand_id
1 'polypeptide(L)' 'MKKKLRIAFGSLLAIFGIVFFILPGSIFILLIGLVMLSYDVPKARDWLRTCQNVMSKSARKLDKLILDRKLKV' A
#
# COMPACT_ATOMS: atom_id res chain seq x y z
N MET A 1 -3.27 16.60 21.90
CA MET A 1 -4.32 16.75 20.85
C MET A 1 -3.85 16.35 19.45
N LYS A 2 -2.69 16.80 18.95
CA LYS A 2 -2.20 16.53 17.58
C LYS A 2 -2.07 15.04 17.20
N LYS A 3 -1.60 14.18 18.13
CA LYS A 3 -1.47 12.73 17.92
C LYS A 3 -2.80 11.99 17.73
N LYS A 4 -3.81 12.30 18.57
CA LYS A 4 -5.14 11.66 18.47
C LYS A 4 -5.82 12.02 17.15
N LEU A 5 -5.68 13.27 16.71
CA LEU A 5 -6.20 13.74 15.43
C LEU A 5 -5.54 13.01 14.25
N ARG A 6 -4.22 12.83 14.29
CA ARG A 6 -3.46 12.13 13.23
C ARG A 6 -3.82 10.65 13.13
N ILE A 7 -4.00 9.98 14.27
CA ILE A 7 -4.44 8.57 14.30
C ILE A 7 -5.87 8.45 13.76
N ALA A 8 -6.79 9.33 14.17
CA ALA A 8 -8.16 9.34 13.67
C ALA A 8 -8.19 9.56 12.14
N PHE A 9 -7.46 10.56 11.63
CA PHE A 9 -7.37 10.84 10.20
C PHE A 9 -6.73 9.69 9.42
N GLY A 10 -5.63 9.13 9.92
CA GLY A 10 -4.96 7.99 9.31
C GLY A 10 -5.84 6.73 9.28
N SER A 11 -6.63 6.49 10.32
CA SER A 11 -7.59 5.38 10.36
C SER A 11 -8.73 5.57 9.35
N LEU A 12 -9.26 6.78 9.22
CA LEU A 12 -10.31 7.11 8.27
C LEU A 12 -9.79 6.92 6.83
N LEU A 13 -8.60 7.44 6.53
CA LEU A 13 -7.98 7.31 5.22
C LEU A 13 -7.68 5.84 4.87
N ALA A 14 -7.25 5.03 5.84
CA ALA A 14 -7.03 3.61 5.64
C ALA A 14 -8.32 2.86 5.30
N ILE A 15 -9.43 3.15 5.99
CA ILE A 15 -10.75 2.57 5.69
C ILE A 15 -11.22 2.97 4.29
N PHE A 16 -11.13 4.26 3.93
CA PHE A 16 -11.43 4.71 2.57
C PHE A 16 -10.52 4.03 1.54
N GLY A 17 -9.23 3.89 1.85
CA GLY A 17 -8.28 3.18 1.00
C GLY A 17 -8.67 1.71 0.75
N ILE A 18 -9.23 1.02 1.73
CA ILE A 18 -9.70 -0.37 1.57
C ILE A 18 -10.91 -0.40 0.62
N VAL A 19 -11.83 0.54 0.76
CA VAL A 19 -12.99 0.68 -0.15
C VAL A 19 -12.53 0.94 -1.58
N PHE A 20 -11.56 1.85 -1.78
CA PHE A 20 -10.95 2.14 -3.09
C PHE A 20 -10.00 1.05 -3.61
N PHE A 21 -9.61 0.08 -2.78
CA PHE A 21 -8.90 -1.11 -3.23
C PHE A 21 -9.87 -2.15 -3.82
N ILE A 22 -11.09 -2.24 -3.27
CA ILE A 22 -12.14 -3.18 -3.71
C ILE A 22 -12.86 -2.65 -4.95
N LEU A 23 -13.32 -1.40 -4.93
CA LEU A 23 -13.79 -0.71 -6.12
C LEU A 23 -12.54 -0.38 -6.94
N PRO A 24 -12.31 -0.97 -8.14
CA PRO A 24 -11.03 -0.91 -8.83
C PRO A 24 -10.60 0.55 -9.00
N GLY A 25 -9.73 0.97 -8.09
CA GLY A 25 -9.41 2.36 -7.81
C GLY A 25 -7.97 2.47 -7.32
N SER A 26 -7.55 3.67 -6.95
CA SER A 26 -6.15 3.94 -6.67
C SER A 26 -5.71 3.39 -5.31
N ILE A 27 -4.90 2.32 -5.34
CA ILE A 27 -4.20 1.78 -4.15
C ILE A 27 -3.32 2.83 -3.44
N PHE A 28 -2.99 3.92 -4.14
CA PHE A 28 -2.26 5.07 -3.61
C PHE A 28 -2.95 5.71 -2.40
N ILE A 29 -4.29 5.80 -2.38
CA ILE A 29 -5.01 6.39 -1.24
C ILE A 29 -4.80 5.53 0.02
N LEU A 30 -4.87 4.20 -0.13
CA LEU A 30 -4.59 3.25 0.94
C LEU A 30 -3.14 3.38 1.43
N LEU A 31 -2.18 3.43 0.50
CA LEU A 31 -0.76 3.54 0.85
C LEU A 31 -0.46 4.85 1.59
N ILE A 32 -1.01 5.99 1.15
CA ILE A 32 -0.82 7.28 1.81
C ILE A 32 -1.42 7.26 3.22
N GLY A 33 -2.63 6.72 3.38
CA GLY A 33 -3.26 6.57 4.69
C GLY A 33 -2.42 5.72 5.65
N LEU A 34 -1.90 4.61 5.13
CA LEU A 34 -1.09 3.68 5.92
C LEU A 34 0.29 4.25 6.25
N VAL A 35 0.91 5.01 5.33
CA VAL A 35 2.14 5.79 5.60
C VAL A 35 1.91 6.78 6.74
N MET A 36 0.82 7.54 6.69
CA MET A 36 0.50 8.52 7.72
C MET A 36 0.25 7.84 9.08
N LEU A 37 -0.42 6.69 9.09
CA LEU A 37 -0.68 5.90 10.30
C LEU A 37 0.58 5.21 10.84
N SER A 38 1.52 4.84 9.97
CA SER A 38 2.78 4.17 10.34
C SER A 38 3.68 5.02 11.25
N TYR A 39 3.52 6.34 11.25
CA TYR A 39 4.27 7.25 12.11
C TYR A 39 3.87 7.15 13.59
N ASP A 40 2.62 6.81 13.89
CA ASP A 40 2.11 6.71 15.26
C ASP A 40 1.85 5.27 15.70
N VAL A 41 1.57 4.35 14.76
CA VAL A 41 1.17 2.98 15.06
C VAL A 41 2.17 1.99 14.44
N PRO A 42 2.98 1.29 15.25
CA PRO A 42 3.99 0.36 14.73
C PRO A 42 3.37 -0.77 13.90
N LYS A 43 2.17 -1.25 14.27
CA LYS A 43 1.43 -2.25 13.47
C LYS A 43 1.11 -1.78 12.04
N ALA A 44 0.79 -0.49 11.85
CA ALA A 44 0.53 0.07 10.52
C ALA A 44 1.82 0.12 9.67
N ARG A 45 2.97 0.32 10.31
CA ARG A 45 4.28 0.26 9.65
C ARG A 45 4.60 -1.15 9.14
N ASP A 46 4.29 -2.18 9.91
CA ASP A 46 4.51 -3.57 9.50
C ASP A 46 3.60 -3.97 8.32
N TRP A 47 2.35 -3.53 8.35
CA TRP A 47 1.42 -3.69 7.23
C TRP A 47 1.92 -2.97 5.98
N LEU A 48 2.40 -1.73 6.11
CA LEU A 48 2.95 -0.97 5.00
C LEU A 48 4.16 -1.68 4.36
N ARG A 49 5.09 -2.17 5.18
CA ARG A 49 6.24 -2.96 4.70
C ARG A 49 5.78 -4.21 3.95
N THR A 50 4.78 -4.90 4.47
CA THR A 50 4.23 -6.10 3.82
C THR A 50 3.65 -5.76 2.45
N CYS A 51 2.83 -4.70 2.37
CA CYS A 51 2.28 -4.22 1.10
C CYS A 51 3.36 -3.85 0.10
N GLN A 52 4.38 -3.07 0.52
CA GLN A 52 5.50 -2.68 -0.35
C GLN A 52 6.29 -3.90 -0.84
N ASN A 53 6.59 -4.86 0.04
CA ASN A 53 7.32 -6.08 -0.33
C ASN A 53 6.56 -6.94 -1.34
N VAL A 54 5.26 -7.12 -1.14
CA VAL A 54 4.40 -7.87 -2.08
C VAL A 54 4.35 -7.15 -3.42
N MET A 55 4.19 -5.83 -3.42
CA MET A 55 4.17 -5.01 -4.64
C MET A 55 5.48 -5.12 -5.41
N SER A 56 6.63 -4.98 -4.74
CA SER A 56 7.95 -5.14 -5.37
C SER A 56 8.18 -6.55 -5.91
N LYS A 57 7.74 -7.59 -5.18
CA LYS A 57 7.86 -8.99 -5.63
C LYS A 57 7.01 -9.24 -6.88
N SER A 58 5.78 -8.72 -6.90
CA SER A 58 4.87 -8.82 -8.04
C SER A 58 5.41 -8.06 -9.26
N ALA A 59 5.94 -6.85 -9.07
CA ALA A 59 6.57 -6.09 -10.15
C ALA A 59 7.75 -6.85 -10.76
N ARG A 60 8.68 -7.36 -9.94
CA ARG A 60 9.80 -8.20 -10.43
C ARG A 60 9.34 -9.45 -11.17
N LYS A 61 8.27 -10.09 -10.71
CA LYS A 61 7.68 -11.26 -11.39
C LYS A 61 7.10 -10.86 -12.75
N LEU A 62 6.41 -9.73 -12.84
CA LEU A 62 5.89 -9.19 -14.08
C LEU A 62 7.03 -8.82 -15.05
N ASP A 63 8.06 -8.12 -14.56
CA ASP A 63 9.23 -7.75 -15.36
C ASP A 63 9.91 -8.98 -15.95
N LYS A 64 10.09 -10.03 -15.14
CA LYS A 64 10.63 -11.31 -15.61
C LYS A 64 9.73 -11.97 -16.65
N LEU A 65 8.40 -11.98 -16.44
CA LEU A 65 7.45 -12.53 -17.41
C LEU A 65 7.48 -11.77 -18.74
N ILE A 66 7.63 -10.45 -18.70
CA ILE A 66 7.75 -9.61 -19.91
C ILE A 66 9.08 -9.89 -20.62
N LEU A 67 10.18 -9.99 -19.87
CA LEU A 67 11.51 -10.29 -20.42
C LEU A 67 11.55 -11.69 -21.06
N ASP A 68 11.04 -12.71 -20.37
CA ASP A 68 10.97 -14.09 -20.88
C ASP A 68 10.10 -14.19 -22.14
N ARG A 69 9.04 -13.36 -22.24
CA ARG A 69 8.24 -13.24 -23.47
C ARG A 69 9.00 -12.58 -24.60
N LYS A 70 9.80 -11.54 -24.33
CA LYS A 70 10.59 -10.84 -25.35
C LYS A 70 11.79 -11.64 -25.87
N LEU A 71 12.41 -12.48 -25.04
CA LEU A 71 13.57 -13.32 -25.41
C LEU A 71 13.18 -14.65 -26.08
N LYS A 72 11.90 -15.05 -26.03
CA LYS A 72 11.37 -16.23 -26.73
C LYS A 72 10.83 -15.94 -28.14
N VAL A 73 10.96 -14.69 -28.60
CA VAL A 73 10.71 -14.26 -29.99
C VAL A 73 12.05 -14.14 -30.69
#